data_AF-A0A3N5RUJ0-F1
#
_entry.id   AF-A0A3N5RUJ0-F1
#
_cell.length_a   1.000
_cell.length_b   1.000
_cell.length_c   1.000
_cell.angle_alpha   90.00
_cell.angle_beta   90.00
_cell.angle_gamma   90.00
#
_symmetry.space_group_name_H-M   'P 1'
#
loop_
_entity.id
_entity.type
_entity.pdbx_description
1 polymer ?
#
loop_
_entity_poly.entity_id
_entity_poly.type
_entity_poly.pdbx_seq_one_letter_code
_entity_poly.pdbx_strand_id
1 'polypeptide(L)'
;MAATDELVFMMGQYPARIPLDRLYSPSHFWLKAEGSVFRVGFTAYSVRLLQDVYFLSWSIDGETTVRKKQEIGEIESSKAVSTLYAPCDGRILRFNERVASDPTPINTDNYGTGWLYELETSDPLLSGADYVAVLEAGWEQTQRMIKGQMNE
;
A
#
# COMPACT_ATOMS: atom_id res chain seq x y z
N MET A 1 -17.85 -25.25 4.91
CA MET A 1 -16.80 -24.52 4.20
C MET A 1 -16.53 -23.27 5.02
N ALA A 2 -15.31 -23.11 5.56
CA ALA A 2 -14.95 -21.86 6.23
C ALA A 2 -15.01 -20.73 5.17
N ALA A 3 -15.63 -19.60 5.50
CA ALA A 3 -15.51 -18.42 4.66
C ALA A 3 -14.02 -18.06 4.58
N THR A 4 -13.52 -17.80 3.38
CA THR A 4 -12.11 -17.42 3.20
C THR A 4 -11.92 -16.01 3.78
N ASP A 5 -10.96 -15.83 4.70
CA ASP A 5 -10.67 -14.54 5.33
C ASP A 5 -9.88 -13.57 4.41
N GLU A 6 -9.59 -14.00 3.18
CA GLU A 6 -8.86 -13.23 2.17
C GLU A 6 -9.35 -13.55 0.75
N LEU A 7 -9.21 -12.57 -0.15
CA LEU A 7 -9.29 -12.77 -1.60
C LEU A 7 -7.89 -12.90 -2.19
N VAL A 8 -7.80 -13.42 -3.41
CA VAL A 8 -6.53 -13.56 -4.14
C VAL A 8 -6.68 -12.98 -5.54
N PHE A 9 -5.81 -12.04 -5.89
CA PHE A 9 -5.67 -11.51 -7.25
C PHE A 9 -4.39 -12.05 -7.89
N MET A 10 -4.47 -12.62 -9.09
CA MET A 10 -3.32 -13.24 -9.74
C MET A 10 -2.56 -12.26 -10.65
N MET A 11 -1.33 -11.92 -10.27
CA MET A 11 -0.39 -11.12 -11.06
C MET A 11 0.47 -12.02 -11.95
N GLY A 12 -0.17 -12.73 -12.89
CA GLY A 12 0.45 -13.83 -13.63
C GLY A 12 0.54 -15.09 -12.76
N GLN A 13 1.75 -15.57 -12.50
CA GLN A 13 1.97 -16.73 -11.61
C GLN A 13 2.08 -16.34 -10.12
N TYR A 14 2.06 -15.05 -9.81
CA TYR A 14 2.28 -14.53 -8.45
C TYR A 14 0.95 -14.14 -7.81
N PRO A 15 0.56 -14.73 -6.67
CA PRO A 15 -0.66 -14.36 -5.97
C PRO A 15 -0.47 -13.09 -5.15
N ALA A 16 -1.35 -12.11 -5.31
CA ALA A 16 -1.53 -10.99 -4.39
C ALA A 16 -2.70 -11.31 -3.45
N ARG A 17 -2.40 -11.56 -2.17
CA ARG A 17 -3.40 -11.81 -1.13
C ARG A 17 -4.03 -10.52 -0.65
N ILE A 18 -5.34 -10.49 -0.47
CA ILE A 18 -6.16 -9.33 -0.12
C ILE A 18 -7.01 -9.69 1.11
N PRO A 19 -6.49 -9.51 2.34
CA PRO A 19 -7.24 -9.78 3.57
C PRO A 19 -8.56 -9.01 3.68
N LEU A 20 -9.63 -9.66 4.15
CA LEU A 20 -10.95 -9.03 4.30
C LEU A 20 -11.14 -8.29 5.63
N ASP A 21 -10.13 -8.30 6.50
CA ASP A 21 -10.12 -7.64 7.82
C ASP A 21 -9.77 -6.14 7.78
N ARG A 22 -9.67 -5.56 6.58
CA ARG A 22 -9.19 -4.18 6.35
C ARG A 22 -9.81 -3.56 5.11
N LEU A 23 -9.59 -2.27 4.96
CA LEU A 23 -10.01 -1.48 3.81
C LEU A 23 -8.82 -1.16 2.91
N TYR A 24 -9.10 -0.62 1.72
CA TYR A 24 -8.11 -0.38 0.68
C TYR A 24 -8.28 0.99 0.02
N SER A 25 -7.18 1.53 -0.52
CA SER A 25 -7.21 2.72 -1.35
C SER A 25 -7.08 2.36 -2.85
N PRO A 26 -7.61 3.21 -3.76
CA PRO A 26 -7.32 3.09 -5.19
C PRO A 26 -5.82 3.22 -5.53
N SER A 27 -5.04 3.85 -4.65
CA SER A 27 -3.57 3.96 -4.76
C SER A 27 -2.84 2.75 -4.16
N HIS A 28 -3.54 1.63 -3.97
CA HIS A 28 -2.99 0.34 -3.56
C HIS A 28 -2.33 0.31 -2.17
N PHE A 29 -2.89 1.10 -1.24
CA PHE A 29 -2.63 0.96 0.19
C PHE A 29 -3.72 0.13 0.86
N TRP A 30 -3.37 -0.56 1.93
CA TRP A 30 -4.34 -1.14 2.86
C TRP A 30 -4.45 -0.26 4.11
N LEU A 31 -5.61 -0.27 4.74
CA LEU A 31 -5.94 0.49 5.96
C LEU A 31 -6.64 -0.44 6.94
N LYS A 32 -5.96 -0.84 8.02
CA LYS A 32 -6.50 -1.72 9.07
C LYS A 32 -6.83 -0.90 10.31
N ALA A 33 -8.05 -1.03 10.81
CA ALA A 33 -8.48 -0.32 12.02
C ALA A 33 -7.72 -0.85 13.25
N GLU A 34 -7.23 0.08 14.06
CA GLU A 34 -6.59 -0.13 15.36
C GLU A 34 -7.24 0.86 16.35
N GLY A 35 -8.37 0.45 16.93
CA GLY A 35 -9.19 1.37 17.73
C GLY A 35 -9.85 2.44 16.85
N SER A 36 -9.52 3.72 17.09
CA SER A 36 -10.08 4.87 16.37
C SER A 36 -9.25 5.31 15.16
N VAL A 37 -8.11 4.67 14.91
CA VAL A 37 -7.17 5.06 13.85
C VAL A 37 -6.97 3.90 12.88
N PHE A 38 -6.43 4.19 11.70
CA PHE A 38 -6.01 3.17 10.74
C PHE A 38 -4.49 3.05 10.70
N ARG A 39 -3.96 1.83 10.77
CA ARG A 39 -2.62 1.56 10.25
C ARG A 39 -2.70 1.46 8.73
N VAL A 40 -1.75 2.10 8.06
CA VAL A 40 -1.68 2.14 6.60
C VAL A 40 -0.42 1.41 6.14
N GLY A 41 -0.51 0.62 5.07
CA GLY A 41 0.65 -0.03 4.46
C GLY A 41 0.46 -0.40 3.00
N PHE A 42 1.52 -0.92 2.37
CA PHE A 42 1.46 -1.37 0.98
C PHE A 42 0.76 -2.72 0.86
N THR A 43 -0.14 -2.83 -0.11
CA THR A 43 -0.75 -4.12 -0.49
C THR A 43 0.30 -5.06 -1.08
N ALA A 44 0.02 -6.36 -1.07
CA ALA A 44 0.87 -7.35 -1.74
C ALA A 44 1.01 -7.03 -3.25
N TYR A 45 -0.03 -6.44 -3.84
CA TYR A 45 0.00 -5.93 -5.21
C TYR A 45 1.06 -4.83 -5.38
N SER A 46 1.05 -3.81 -4.52
CA SER A 46 2.04 -2.72 -4.54
C SER A 46 3.46 -3.20 -4.35
N VAL A 47 3.69 -4.04 -3.33
CA VAL A 47 5.02 -4.60 -3.05
C VAL A 47 5.52 -5.37 -4.27
N ARG A 48 4.66 -6.15 -4.92
CA ARG A 48 5.05 -6.87 -6.14
C ARG A 48 5.42 -5.95 -7.29
N LEU A 49 4.73 -4.82 -7.45
CA LEU A 49 5.04 -3.84 -8.49
C LEU A 49 6.33 -3.06 -8.21
N LEU A 50 6.59 -2.78 -6.93
CA LEU A 50 7.83 -2.16 -6.44
C LEU A 50 9.01 -3.13 -6.48
N GLN A 51 8.74 -4.44 -6.38
CA GLN A 51 9.71 -5.51 -6.15
C GLN A 51 10.32 -5.40 -4.74
N ASP A 52 11.62 -5.06 -4.62
CA ASP A 52 12.28 -4.96 -3.31
C ASP A 52 12.37 -3.51 -2.88
N VAL A 53 11.77 -3.16 -1.75
CA VAL A 53 11.88 -1.83 -1.14
C VAL A 53 13.17 -1.75 -0.31
N TYR A 54 13.99 -0.73 -0.56
CA TYR A 54 15.31 -0.53 0.07
C TYR A 54 15.38 0.68 0.99
N PHE A 55 14.55 1.69 0.71
CA PHE A 55 14.57 2.93 1.47
C PHE A 55 13.18 3.57 1.50
N LEU A 56 12.90 4.24 2.61
CA LEU A 56 11.67 4.98 2.86
C LEU A 56 12.02 6.24 3.66
N SER A 57 11.64 7.40 3.16
CA SER A 57 11.76 8.67 3.87
C SER A 57 10.43 9.42 3.88
N TRP A 58 10.22 10.22 4.93
CA TRP A 58 9.04 11.05 5.08
C TRP A 58 9.45 12.52 4.91
N SER A 59 8.65 13.28 4.15
CA SER A 59 8.87 14.72 3.90
C SER A 59 8.02 15.60 4.82
N ILE A 60 7.22 14.99 5.68
CA ILE A 60 6.35 15.64 6.66
C ILE A 60 6.54 14.99 8.03
N ASP A 61 6.14 15.71 9.08
CA ASP A 61 6.12 15.19 10.44
C ASP A 61 4.81 14.45 10.76
N GLY A 62 4.82 13.69 11.86
CA GLY A 62 3.60 13.21 12.49
C GLY A 62 2.69 14.36 12.91
N GLU A 63 1.45 14.03 13.31
CA GLU A 63 0.41 15.00 13.66
C GLU A 63 0.07 16.02 12.54
N THR A 64 0.31 15.64 11.28
CA THR A 64 0.12 16.49 10.09
C THR A 64 -1.18 16.14 9.35
N THR A 65 -1.96 17.17 9.00
CA THR A 65 -3.12 17.01 8.11
C THR A 65 -2.65 16.96 6.67
N VAL A 66 -3.11 15.96 5.93
CA VAL A 66 -2.78 15.73 4.52
C VAL A 66 -4.02 15.74 3.65
N ARG A 67 -3.84 16.16 2.40
CA ARG A 67 -4.83 15.99 1.33
C ARG A 67 -4.47 14.80 0.46
N LYS A 68 -5.48 14.16 -0.13
CA LYS A 68 -5.30 13.14 -1.15
C LYS A 68 -4.36 13.65 -2.24
N LYS A 69 -3.39 12.82 -2.63
CA LYS A 69 -2.30 13.17 -3.58
C LYS A 69 -1.32 14.25 -3.08
N GLN A 70 -1.38 14.68 -1.82
CA GLN A 70 -0.29 15.46 -1.23
C GLN A 70 0.93 14.56 -1.06
N GLU A 71 2.10 15.09 -1.41
CA GLU A 71 3.37 14.41 -1.17
C GLU A 71 3.62 14.25 0.33
N ILE A 72 4.01 13.06 0.74
CA ILE A 72 4.28 12.70 2.13
C ILE A 72 5.66 12.10 2.36
N GLY A 73 6.37 11.72 1.29
CA GLY A 73 7.67 11.09 1.39
C GLY A 73 8.16 10.52 0.07
N GLU A 74 9.16 9.66 0.16
CA GLU A 74 9.80 9.00 -0.97
C GLU A 74 10.08 7.54 -0.63
N ILE A 75 9.98 6.68 -1.65
CA ILE A 75 10.31 5.26 -1.57
C ILE A 75 11.34 4.93 -2.64
N GLU A 76 12.36 4.17 -2.27
CA GLU A 76 13.30 3.56 -3.21
C GLU A 76 13.10 2.06 -3.23
N SER A 77 13.04 1.52 -4.43
CA SER A 77 12.92 0.10 -4.68
C SER A 77 13.91 -0.35 -5.76
N SER A 78 14.05 -1.66 -5.96
CA SER A 78 14.85 -2.23 -7.05
C SER A 78 14.43 -1.79 -8.44
N LYS A 79 13.23 -1.22 -8.55
CA LYS A 79 12.66 -0.76 -9.81
C LYS A 79 12.85 0.73 -10.05
N ALA A 80 12.62 1.56 -9.02
CA ALA A 80 12.63 3.00 -9.14
C ALA A 80 12.69 3.68 -7.76
N VAL A 81 13.14 4.93 -7.79
CA VAL A 81 12.83 5.93 -6.75
C VAL A 81 11.49 6.58 -7.12
N SER A 82 10.59 6.75 -6.16
CA SER A 82 9.25 7.28 -6.40
C SER A 82 8.75 8.12 -5.23
N THR A 83 8.09 9.23 -5.56
CA THR A 83 7.37 10.05 -4.57
C THR A 83 6.17 9.29 -4.01
N LEU A 84 6.00 9.34 -2.70
CA LEU A 84 4.83 8.83 -1.99
C LEU A 84 3.81 9.94 -1.78
N TYR A 85 2.56 9.57 -1.99
CA TYR A 85 1.42 10.48 -1.84
C TYR A 85 0.39 9.92 -0.88
N ALA A 86 -0.27 10.80 -0.12
CA ALA A 86 -1.36 10.42 0.76
C ALA A 86 -2.52 9.78 -0.04
N PRO A 87 -3.05 8.62 0.41
CA PRO A 87 -4.08 7.87 -0.32
C PRO A 87 -5.46 8.55 -0.29
N CYS A 88 -5.72 9.35 0.73
CA CYS A 88 -6.97 10.05 1.01
C CYS A 88 -6.71 11.31 1.85
N ASP A 89 -7.74 12.12 2.07
CA ASP A 89 -7.70 13.21 3.05
C ASP A 89 -7.67 12.63 4.47
N GLY A 90 -6.90 13.24 5.37
CA GLY A 90 -6.83 12.77 6.74
C GLY A 90 -5.75 13.46 7.59
N ARG A 91 -5.49 12.91 8.77
CA ARG A 91 -4.43 13.33 9.68
C ARG A 91 -3.49 12.16 9.93
N ILE A 92 -2.25 12.28 9.48
CA ILE A 92 -1.19 11.32 9.83
C ILE A 92 -0.79 11.62 11.26
N LEU A 93 -0.84 10.61 12.13
CA LEU A 93 -0.53 10.76 13.55
C LEU A 93 0.94 10.47 13.81
N ARG A 94 1.42 9.33 13.32
CA ARG A 94 2.82 8.91 13.49
C ARG A 94 3.27 7.98 12.38
N PHE A 95 4.58 7.93 12.18
CA PHE A 95 5.25 6.97 11.30
C PHE A 95 5.73 5.74 12.07
N ASN A 96 5.87 4.63 11.36
CA ASN A 96 6.53 3.44 11.88
C ASN A 96 8.05 3.57 11.70
N GLU A 97 8.74 4.04 12.73
CA GLU A 97 10.19 4.22 12.75
C GLU A 97 10.98 2.93 12.41
N ARG A 98 10.39 1.75 12.67
CA ARG A 98 11.02 0.48 12.33
C ARG A 98 11.21 0.32 10.83
N VAL A 99 10.20 0.64 10.02
CA VAL A 99 10.31 0.43 8.55
C VAL A 99 11.09 1.54 7.86
N ALA A 100 11.22 2.71 8.49
CA ALA A 100 12.11 3.76 8.02
C ALA A 100 13.59 3.39 8.22
N SER A 101 13.91 2.68 9.32
CA SER A 101 15.28 2.22 9.62
C SER A 101 15.61 0.87 8.98
N ASP A 102 14.64 -0.02 8.85
CA ASP A 102 14.75 -1.33 8.22
C ASP A 102 13.49 -1.62 7.37
N PRO A 103 13.54 -1.38 6.05
CA PRO A 103 12.40 -1.60 5.15
C PRO A 103 12.03 -3.08 4.92
N THR A 104 12.81 -4.04 5.43
CA THR A 104 12.58 -5.49 5.24
C THR A 104 11.13 -5.94 5.53
N PRO A 105 10.44 -5.47 6.58
CA PRO A 105 9.06 -5.86 6.85
C PRO A 105 8.07 -5.46 5.75
N ILE A 106 8.34 -4.39 4.99
CA ILE A 106 7.50 -4.00 3.85
C ILE A 106 7.47 -5.11 2.79
N ASN A 107 8.62 -5.76 2.56
CA ASN A 107 8.76 -6.81 1.55
C ASN A 107 8.24 -8.17 2.04
N THR A 108 8.42 -8.46 3.33
CA THR A 108 8.28 -9.82 3.89
C THR A 108 7.04 -10.03 4.77
N ASP A 109 6.51 -8.97 5.38
CA ASP A 109 5.35 -8.98 6.28
C ASP A 109 4.51 -7.71 6.08
N ASN A 110 4.17 -7.43 4.82
CA ASN A 110 3.56 -6.17 4.39
C ASN A 110 2.20 -5.87 5.04
N TYR A 111 1.49 -6.90 5.54
CA TYR A 111 0.19 -6.76 6.21
C TYR A 111 0.25 -6.77 7.74
N GLY A 112 1.42 -7.07 8.31
CA GLY A 112 1.69 -7.10 9.75
C GLY A 112 2.63 -5.97 10.15
N THR A 113 3.90 -6.31 10.36
CA THR A 113 4.94 -5.37 10.82
C THR A 113 5.41 -4.38 9.76
N GLY A 114 5.07 -4.58 8.48
CA GLY A 114 5.35 -3.69 7.36
C GLY A 114 4.40 -2.49 7.18
N TRP A 115 3.62 -2.13 8.21
CA TRP A 115 2.82 -0.90 8.21
C TRP A 115 3.71 0.35 8.22
N LEU A 116 3.24 1.44 7.64
CA LEU A 116 4.01 2.64 7.34
C LEU A 116 3.73 3.78 8.31
N TYR A 117 2.45 4.07 8.57
CA TYR A 117 1.99 5.14 9.45
C TYR A 117 0.58 4.89 9.97
N GLU A 118 0.18 5.66 10.98
CA GLU A 118 -1.19 5.73 11.49
C GLU A 118 -1.91 6.97 10.96
N LEU A 119 -3.17 6.79 10.58
CA LEU A 119 -4.00 7.77 9.90
C LEU A 119 -5.39 7.84 10.53
N GLU A 120 -5.86 9.05 10.79
CA GLU A 120 -7.28 9.34 10.99
C GLU A 120 -7.88 9.84 9.67
N THR A 121 -8.98 9.23 9.24
CA THR A 121 -9.69 9.64 8.03
C THR A 121 -11.16 9.26 8.11
N SER A 122 -11.99 10.05 7.45
CA SER A 122 -13.41 9.75 7.19
C SER A 122 -13.69 9.57 5.69
N ASP A 123 -12.65 9.58 4.85
CA ASP A 123 -12.82 9.41 3.41
C ASP A 123 -13.33 8.00 3.09
N PRO A 124 -14.13 7.85 2.02
CA PRO A 124 -14.58 6.54 1.58
C PRO A 124 -13.38 5.69 1.11
N LEU A 125 -13.31 4.47 1.63
CA LEU A 125 -12.31 3.46 1.27
C LEU A 125 -13.00 2.26 0.62
N LEU A 126 -12.21 1.41 -0.03
CA LEU A 126 -12.68 0.23 -0.74
C LEU A 126 -12.73 -0.98 0.19
N SER A 127 -13.77 -1.80 0.03
CA SER A 127 -13.74 -3.17 0.55
C SER A 127 -12.70 -4.00 -0.20
N GLY A 128 -12.34 -5.18 0.33
CA GLY A 128 -11.46 -6.11 -0.40
C GLY A 128 -12.02 -6.49 -1.79
N ALA A 129 -13.34 -6.68 -1.89
CA ALA A 129 -13.99 -6.99 -3.17
C ALA A 129 -13.93 -5.82 -4.16
N ASP A 130 -14.21 -4.60 -3.70
CA ASP A 130 -14.13 -3.41 -4.56
C ASP A 130 -12.69 -3.14 -5.00
N TYR A 131 -11.71 -3.41 -4.13
CA TYR A 131 -10.31 -3.30 -4.47
C TYR A 131 -9.91 -4.32 -5.55
N VAL A 132 -10.35 -5.58 -5.45
CA VAL A 132 -10.12 -6.57 -6.51
C VAL A 132 -10.71 -6.12 -7.84
N ALA A 133 -11.92 -5.54 -7.85
CA ALA A 133 -12.51 -5.00 -9.07
C ALA A 133 -11.66 -3.87 -9.69
N VAL A 134 -11.05 -3.00 -8.86
CA VAL A 134 -10.08 -1.99 -9.31
C VAL A 134 -8.84 -2.64 -9.95
N LEU A 135 -8.31 -3.70 -9.34
CA LEU A 135 -7.15 -4.42 -9.89
C LEU A 135 -7.47 -5.06 -11.23
N GLU A 136 -8.61 -5.74 -11.34
CA GLU A 136 -9.08 -6.36 -12.59
C GLU A 136 -9.22 -5.33 -13.71
N ALA A 137 -9.84 -4.19 -13.42
CA ALA A 137 -10.01 -3.11 -14.40
C ALA A 137 -8.68 -2.48 -14.85
N GLY A 138 -7.68 -2.41 -13.96
CA GLY A 138 -6.36 -1.83 -14.25
C GLY A 138 -5.34 -2.82 -14.84
N TRP A 139 -5.61 -4.12 -14.77
CA TRP A 139 -4.58 -5.14 -14.96
C TRP A 139 -3.92 -5.13 -16.33
N GLU A 140 -4.71 -4.98 -17.41
CA GLU A 140 -4.15 -4.95 -18.77
C GLU A 140 -3.12 -3.82 -18.94
N GLN A 141 -3.39 -2.64 -18.37
CA GLN A 141 -2.48 -1.51 -18.43
C GLN A 141 -1.22 -1.78 -17.58
N THR A 142 -1.39 -2.31 -16.38
CA THR A 142 -0.26 -2.69 -15.52
C THR A 142 0.64 -3.72 -16.20
N GLN A 143 0.07 -4.72 -16.87
CA GLN A 143 0.84 -5.73 -17.62
C GLN A 143 1.69 -5.09 -18.73
N ARG A 144 1.16 -4.10 -19.44
CA ARG A 144 1.92 -3.36 -20.46
C ARG A 144 3.08 -2.59 -19.85
N MET A 145 2.86 -1.92 -18.72
CA MET A 145 3.93 -1.21 -18.00
C MET A 145 5.04 -2.15 -17.54
N ILE A 146 4.69 -3.29 -16.93
CA ILE A 146 5.66 -4.30 -16.49
C ILE A 146 6.51 -4.80 -17.67
N LYS A 147 5.86 -5.14 -18.80
CA LYS A 147 6.58 -5.62 -20.00
C LYS A 147 7.44 -4.54 -20.64
N GLY A 148 6.98 -3.29 -20.66
CA GLY A 148 7.76 -2.16 -21.19
C GLY A 148 9.07 -1.96 -20.43
N GLN A 149 9.02 -2.02 -19.10
CA GLN A 149 10.18 -1.86 -18.22
C GLN A 149 11.18 -3.03 -18.28
N MET A 150 10.81 -4.17 -18.85
CA MET A 150 11.72 -5.30 -19.05
C MET A 150 12.50 -5.22 -20.38
N ASN A 151 12.10 -4.31 -21.29
CA ASN A 151 12.68 -4.19 -22.62
C ASN A 151 13.58 -2.94 -22.77
N GLU A 152 13.82 -2.21 -21.67
CA GLU A 152 14.78 -1.10 -21.56
C GLU A 152 16.01 -1.58 -20.78
#